data_AF-A0A0P0M0B4-F1
#
_entry.id   AF-A0A0P0M0B4-F1
#
_cell.length_a   1.000
_cell.length_b   1.000
_cell.length_c   1.000
_cell.angle_alpha   90.00
_cell.angle_beta   90.00
_cell.angle_gamma   90.00
#
_symmetry.space_group_name_H-M   'P 1'
#
loop_
_entity.id
_entity.type
_entity.pdbx_description
1 polymer ?
#
loop_
_entity_poly.entity_id
_entity_poly.type
_entity_poly.pdbx_seq_one_letter_code
_entity_poly.pdbx_strand_id
1 'polypeptide(L)'
;GQKLIAEVIGTYFVIFAGCGSVVVNKLYGGTVTFPGICVTWGLIVMVMAYTVGHISGAHFNPAVTITFSVFGRFPWKEVPLYIIAQLMGSTLASGTLSLMFDVTPQAYFGTVPTGSNVQSLVAEIIISFLL
;
A
#
# COMPACT_ATOMS: atom_id res chain seq x y z
N GLY A 1 2.36 -21.14 -2.73
CA GLY A 1 3.73 -20.63 -2.94
C GLY A 1 3.73 -19.37 -3.78
N GLN A 2 3.63 -19.50 -5.11
CA GLN A 2 3.75 -18.39 -6.08
C GLN A 2 2.83 -17.20 -5.80
N LYS A 3 1.56 -17.44 -5.43
CA LYS A 3 0.60 -16.39 -5.02
C LYS A 3 1.12 -15.48 -3.90
N LEU A 4 1.71 -16.07 -2.87
CA LEU A 4 2.21 -15.34 -1.71
C LEU A 4 3.43 -14.49 -2.09
N ILE A 5 4.30 -15.02 -2.95
CA ILE A 5 5.45 -14.27 -3.47
C ILE A 5 4.97 -13.07 -4.31
N ALA A 6 3.95 -13.27 -5.15
CA ALA A 6 3.34 -12.19 -5.92
C ALA A 6 2.72 -11.11 -5.01
N GLU A 7 2.07 -11.48 -3.91
CA GLU A 7 1.56 -10.52 -2.92
C GLU A 7 2.67 -9.76 -2.18
N VAL A 8 3.75 -10.43 -1.78
CA VAL A 8 4.92 -9.77 -1.18
C VAL A 8 5.51 -8.74 -2.16
N ILE A 9 5.78 -9.16 -3.40
CA ILE A 9 6.40 -8.30 -4.43
C ILE A 9 5.48 -7.15 -4.80
N GLY A 10 4.19 -7.41 -5.03
CA GLY A 10 3.20 -6.39 -5.34
C GLY A 10 3.07 -5.34 -4.25
N THR A 11 2.89 -5.79 -3.00
CA THR A 11 2.79 -4.88 -1.85
C THR A 11 4.09 -4.10 -1.63
N TYR A 12 5.25 -4.74 -1.81
CA TYR A 12 6.54 -4.07 -1.74
C TYR A 12 6.62 -2.90 -2.73
N PHE A 13 6.33 -3.14 -4.00
CA PHE A 13 6.44 -2.08 -5.02
C PHE A 13 5.41 -0.97 -4.82
N VAL A 14 4.17 -1.32 -4.46
CA VAL A 14 3.11 -0.35 -4.15
C VAL A 14 3.54 0.59 -3.02
N ILE A 15 4.03 0.05 -1.91
CA ILE A 15 4.49 0.85 -0.77
C ILE A 15 5.77 1.61 -1.11
N PHE A 16 6.73 0.98 -1.78
CA PHE A 16 8.00 1.60 -2.14
C PHE A 16 7.80 2.84 -3.01
N ALA A 17 7.02 2.73 -4.09
CA ALA A 17 6.77 3.87 -4.99
C ALA A 17 5.83 4.91 -4.36
N GLY A 18 4.74 4.46 -3.74
CA GLY A 18 3.75 5.33 -3.11
C GLY A 18 4.35 6.16 -1.98
N CYS A 19 4.92 5.50 -0.96
CA CYS A 19 5.58 6.20 0.15
C CYS A 19 6.87 6.90 -0.31
N GLY A 20 7.61 6.35 -1.27
CA GLY A 20 8.79 7.00 -1.84
C GLY A 20 8.48 8.35 -2.45
N SER A 21 7.34 8.48 -3.17
CA SER A 21 6.88 9.76 -3.70
C SER A 21 6.61 10.80 -2.60
N VAL A 22 6.08 10.36 -1.45
CA VAL A 22 5.83 11.22 -0.28
C VAL A 22 7.14 11.67 0.35
N VAL A 23 8.09 10.76 0.56
CA VAL A 23 9.41 11.07 1.11
C VAL A 23 10.15 12.06 0.23
N VAL A 24 10.22 11.80 -1.08
CA VAL A 24 10.87 12.68 -2.05
C VAL A 24 10.20 14.05 -2.06
N ASN A 25 8.87 14.10 -2.07
CA ASN A 25 8.15 15.37 -2.02
C ASN A 25 8.50 16.19 -0.76
N LYS A 26 8.62 15.53 0.40
CA LYS A 26 8.95 16.20 1.66
C LYS A 26 10.40 16.66 1.73
N LEU A 27 11.35 15.84 1.27
CA LEU A 27 12.78 16.15 1.35
C LEU A 27 13.25 17.16 0.30
N TYR A 28 12.65 17.14 -0.90
CA TYR A 28 13.10 17.94 -2.04
C TYR A 28 12.14 19.08 -2.38
N GLY A 29 11.58 19.73 -1.35
CA GLY A 29 10.89 21.02 -1.48
C GLY A 29 9.54 20.98 -2.21
N GLY A 30 8.82 19.85 -2.18
CA GLY A 30 7.45 19.76 -2.69
C GLY A 30 7.32 19.59 -4.20
N THR A 31 8.39 19.21 -4.89
CA THR A 31 8.45 19.14 -6.36
C THR A 31 7.52 18.10 -6.99
N VAL A 32 7.17 17.03 -6.28
CA VAL A 32 6.24 16.00 -6.77
C VAL A 32 4.80 16.51 -6.75
N THR A 33 4.45 17.35 -5.77
CA THR A 33 3.11 17.89 -5.48
C THR A 33 2.08 16.82 -5.10
N PHE A 34 0.94 17.24 -4.54
CA PHE A 34 -0.13 16.32 -4.14
C PHE A 34 -0.71 15.51 -5.32
N PRO A 35 -1.07 16.12 -6.47
CA PRO A 35 -1.51 15.35 -7.63
C PRO A 35 -0.49 14.31 -8.13
N GLY A 36 0.80 14.65 -8.11
CA GLY A 36 1.86 13.73 -8.53
C GLY A 36 1.92 12.49 -7.62
N ILE A 37 1.83 12.69 -6.31
CA ILE A 37 1.75 11.59 -5.32
C ILE A 37 0.53 10.70 -5.62
N CYS A 38 -0.66 11.28 -5.80
CA CYS A 38 -1.88 10.52 -6.11
C CYS A 38 -1.74 9.68 -7.39
N VAL A 39 -1.15 10.27 -8.45
CA VAL A 39 -0.90 9.55 -9.71
C VAL A 39 0.12 8.42 -9.51
N THR A 40 1.20 8.63 -8.73
CA THR A 40 2.15 7.57 -8.43
C THR A 40 1.49 6.38 -7.74
N TRP A 41 0.64 6.61 -6.73
CA TRP A 41 -0.11 5.55 -6.04
C TRP A 41 -1.02 4.78 -7.01
N GLY A 42 -1.79 5.46 -7.84
CA GLY A 42 -2.69 4.81 -8.80
C GLY A 42 -1.92 4.00 -9.86
N LEU A 43 -0.87 4.58 -10.43
CA LEU A 43 -0.08 3.94 -11.48
C LEU A 43 0.68 2.71 -10.96
N ILE A 44 1.26 2.76 -9.76
CA ILE A 44 2.00 1.58 -9.26
C ILE A 44 1.07 0.41 -8.97
N VAL A 45 -0.13 0.67 -8.43
CA VAL A 45 -1.15 -0.37 -8.24
C VAL A 45 -1.54 -0.98 -9.59
N MET A 46 -1.78 -0.14 -10.61
CA MET A 46 -2.08 -0.59 -11.97
C MET A 46 -0.95 -1.47 -12.53
N VAL A 47 0.30 -1.02 -12.45
CA VAL A 47 1.46 -1.76 -12.95
C VAL A 47 1.57 -3.12 -12.27
N MET A 48 1.46 -3.17 -10.94
CA MET A 48 1.56 -4.44 -10.20
C MET A 48 0.36 -5.35 -10.48
N ALA A 49 -0.84 -4.81 -10.63
CA ALA A 49 -2.02 -5.58 -11.01
C ALA A 49 -1.85 -6.25 -12.38
N TYR A 50 -1.35 -5.53 -13.39
CA TYR A 50 -1.08 -6.13 -14.69
C TYR A 50 0.09 -7.12 -14.67
N THR A 51 1.12 -6.84 -13.86
CA THR A 51 2.34 -7.67 -13.83
C THR A 51 2.12 -9.00 -13.12
N VAL A 52 1.46 -9.01 -11.95
CA VAL A 52 1.33 -10.23 -11.13
C VAL A 52 -0.11 -10.58 -10.75
N GLY A 53 -1.11 -9.83 -11.19
CA GLY A 53 -2.51 -10.08 -10.86
C GLY A 53 -3.05 -11.41 -11.38
N HIS A 54 -2.55 -11.88 -12.52
CA HIS A 54 -2.87 -13.23 -13.03
C HIS A 54 -2.33 -14.37 -12.14
N ILE A 55 -1.40 -14.07 -11.23
CA ILE A 55 -0.82 -15.04 -10.29
C ILE A 55 -1.60 -15.04 -8.98
N SER A 56 -1.70 -13.90 -8.28
CA SER A 56 -2.27 -13.82 -6.92
C SER A 56 -3.70 -13.31 -6.84
N GLY A 57 -4.23 -12.68 -7.91
CA GLY A 57 -5.42 -11.85 -7.87
C GLY A 57 -5.13 -10.37 -7.54
N ALA A 58 -3.86 -10.01 -7.28
CA ALA A 58 -3.40 -8.65 -7.00
C ALA A 58 -4.18 -7.96 -5.86
N HIS A 59 -4.25 -8.60 -4.69
CA HIS A 59 -4.95 -8.00 -3.56
C HIS A 59 -4.14 -6.85 -2.97
N PHE A 60 -2.85 -7.09 -2.68
CA PHE A 60 -1.86 -6.16 -2.13
C PHE A 60 -2.31 -5.39 -0.87
N ASN A 61 -3.43 -5.81 -0.27
CA ASN A 61 -4.13 -5.10 0.78
C ASN A 61 -4.98 -6.10 1.60
N PRO A 62 -4.84 -6.10 2.94
CA PRO A 62 -5.67 -6.91 3.82
C PRO A 62 -7.16 -6.66 3.68
N ALA A 63 -7.60 -5.40 3.54
CA ALA A 63 -9.02 -5.04 3.41
C ALA A 63 -9.62 -5.60 2.12
N VAL A 64 -8.89 -5.53 1.00
CA VAL A 64 -9.29 -6.14 -0.27
C VAL A 64 -9.37 -7.66 -0.14
N THR A 65 -8.36 -8.28 0.49
CA THR A 65 -8.33 -9.74 0.71
C THR A 65 -9.53 -10.22 1.52
N ILE A 66 -9.84 -9.54 2.62
CA ILE A 66 -10.99 -9.85 3.48
C ILE A 66 -12.29 -9.65 2.70
N THR A 67 -12.42 -8.54 1.97
CA THR A 67 -13.61 -8.24 1.16
C THR A 67 -13.89 -9.33 0.14
N PHE A 68 -12.87 -9.78 -0.60
CA PHE A 68 -13.01 -10.88 -1.55
C PHE A 68 -13.44 -12.18 -0.86
N SER A 69 -12.97 -12.45 0.35
CA SER A 69 -13.44 -13.60 1.13
C SER A 69 -14.86 -13.48 1.65
N VAL A 70 -15.29 -12.29 2.09
CA VAL A 70 -16.68 -12.01 2.51
C VAL A 70 -17.64 -12.25 1.35
N PHE A 71 -17.28 -11.83 0.14
CA PHE A 71 -18.08 -12.06 -1.07
C PHE A 71 -17.89 -13.44 -1.71
N GLY A 72 -17.21 -14.37 -1.04
CA GLY A 72 -17.02 -15.75 -1.52
C GLY A 72 -16.12 -15.89 -2.75
N ARG A 73 -15.34 -14.85 -3.08
CA ARG A 73 -14.40 -14.82 -4.22
C ARG A 73 -12.99 -15.28 -3.85
N PHE A 74 -12.70 -15.44 -2.56
CA PHE A 74 -11.39 -15.90 -2.07
C PHE A 74 -11.52 -16.79 -0.82
N PRO A 75 -10.81 -17.92 -0.72
CA PRO A 75 -10.96 -18.83 0.42
C PRO A 75 -10.43 -18.23 1.73
N TRP A 76 -11.27 -18.22 2.77
CA TRP A 76 -10.93 -17.72 4.11
C TRP A 76 -9.67 -18.34 4.73
N LYS A 77 -9.35 -19.59 4.37
CA LYS A 77 -8.15 -20.29 4.84
C LYS A 77 -6.84 -19.67 4.34
N GLU A 78 -6.87 -18.99 3.18
CA GLU A 78 -5.68 -18.34 2.61
C GLU A 78 -5.51 -16.89 3.07
N VAL A 79 -6.55 -16.27 3.66
CA VAL A 79 -6.54 -14.86 4.11
C VAL A 79 -5.38 -14.55 5.05
N PRO A 80 -5.11 -15.33 6.13
CA PRO A 80 -4.01 -15.00 7.03
C PRO A 80 -2.65 -15.01 6.34
N LEU A 81 -2.44 -15.94 5.40
CA LEU A 81 -1.18 -16.05 4.66
C LEU A 81 -0.97 -14.87 3.71
N TYR A 82 -2.04 -14.40 3.06
CA TYR A 82 -2.01 -13.20 2.22
C TYR A 82 -1.70 -11.96 3.05
N ILE A 83 -2.34 -11.80 4.21
CA ILE A 83 -2.08 -10.66 5.12
C ILE A 83 -0.60 -10.68 5.57
N ILE A 84 -0.06 -11.83 5.96
CA ILE A 84 1.36 -11.95 6.34
C ILE A 84 2.26 -11.56 5.16
N ALA A 85 1.98 -12.04 3.95
CA ALA A 85 2.73 -11.69 2.74
C ALA A 85 2.70 -10.18 2.47
N GLN A 86 1.54 -9.55 2.57
CA GLN A 86 1.36 -8.10 2.38
C GLN A 86 2.13 -7.31 3.44
N LEU A 87 1.99 -7.67 4.72
CA LEU A 87 2.72 -7.03 5.82
C LEU A 87 4.24 -7.17 5.68
N MET A 88 4.73 -8.32 5.22
CA MET A 88 6.14 -8.51 4.90
C MET A 88 6.59 -7.58 3.77
N GLY A 89 5.83 -7.54 2.66
CA GLY A 89 6.14 -6.67 1.53
C GLY A 89 6.18 -5.18 1.92
N SER A 90 5.18 -4.70 2.66
CA SER A 90 5.11 -3.31 3.12
C SER A 90 6.23 -2.96 4.11
N THR A 91 6.58 -3.88 5.01
CA THR A 91 7.66 -3.68 5.97
C THR A 91 9.02 -3.61 5.27
N LEU A 92 9.28 -4.52 4.32
CA LEU A 92 10.51 -4.51 3.53
C LEU A 92 10.64 -3.22 2.71
N ALA A 93 9.57 -2.78 2.05
CA ALA A 93 9.57 -1.53 1.29
C ALA A 93 9.83 -0.31 2.17
N SER A 94 9.17 -0.24 3.32
CA SER A 94 9.37 0.83 4.30
C SER A 94 10.82 0.83 4.82
N GLY A 95 11.37 -0.36 5.11
CA GLY A 95 12.77 -0.52 5.51
C GLY A 95 13.75 -0.07 4.43
N THR A 96 13.51 -0.43 3.16
CA THR A 96 14.33 0.05 2.03
C THR A 96 14.30 1.57 1.93
N LEU A 97 13.12 2.20 2.06
CA LEU A 97 13.00 3.66 2.05
C LEU A 97 13.75 4.31 3.22
N SER A 98 13.63 3.75 4.43
CA SER A 98 14.38 4.22 5.61
C SER A 98 15.90 4.06 5.50
N LEU A 99 16.39 3.13 4.67
CA LEU A 99 17.81 2.98 4.38
C LEU A 99 18.29 3.91 3.26
N MET A 100 17.43 4.20 2.28
CA MET A 100 17.77 5.06 1.14
C MET A 100 17.71 6.55 1.47
N PHE A 101 16.83 6.94 2.39
CA PHE A 101 16.59 8.33 2.75
C PHE A 101 16.79 8.54 4.24
N ASP A 102 17.23 9.74 4.62
CA ASP A 102 17.27 10.14 6.03
C ASP A 102 15.86 10.48 6.51
N VAL A 103 15.09 9.44 6.85
CA VAL A 103 13.69 9.56 7.27
C VAL A 103 13.64 10.10 8.70
N THR A 104 13.69 11.41 8.80
CA THR A 104 13.40 12.17 10.02
C THR A 104 11.88 12.20 10.29
N PRO A 105 11.40 12.59 11.49
CA PRO A 105 9.98 12.76 11.76
C PRO A 105 9.27 13.68 10.74
N GLN A 106 9.99 14.64 10.17
CA GLN A 106 9.50 15.55 9.14
C GLN A 106 9.26 14.84 7.80
N ALA A 107 10.06 13.81 7.49
CA ALA A 107 9.95 12.98 6.30
C ALA A 107 9.11 11.70 6.51
N TYR A 108 8.40 11.58 7.64
CA TYR A 108 7.52 10.43 7.91
C TYR A 108 6.47 10.26 6.80
N PHE A 109 6.41 9.07 6.22
CA PHE A 109 5.58 8.79 5.04
C PHE A 109 4.33 7.95 5.33
N GLY A 110 4.08 7.64 6.61
CA GLY A 110 2.81 7.06 7.03
C GLY A 110 1.70 8.10 7.09
N THR A 111 0.46 7.65 7.07
CA THR A 111 -0.72 8.50 7.26
C THR A 111 -0.86 8.86 8.74
N VAL A 112 -1.08 10.15 9.02
CA VAL A 112 -1.29 10.67 10.38
C VAL A 112 -2.63 11.39 10.40
N PRO A 113 -3.48 11.18 11.44
CA PRO A 113 -4.73 11.92 11.59
C PRO A 113 -4.50 13.43 11.58
N THR A 114 -5.22 14.15 10.72
CA THR A 114 -5.22 15.62 10.67
C THR A 114 -6.30 16.25 11.56
N GLY A 115 -7.25 15.44 12.04
CA GLY A 115 -8.36 15.83 12.90
C GLY A 115 -8.60 14.84 14.04
N SER A 116 -9.86 14.70 14.47
CA SER A 116 -10.20 13.72 15.49
C SER A 116 -10.06 12.28 14.97
N ASN A 117 -9.76 11.33 15.87
CA ASN A 117 -9.70 9.90 15.53
C ASN A 117 -10.99 9.40 14.85
N VAL A 118 -12.15 9.93 15.27
CA VAL A 118 -13.45 9.58 14.68
C VAL A 118 -13.56 10.11 13.25
N GLN A 119 -13.14 11.34 12.99
CA GLN A 119 -13.16 11.92 11.65
C GLN A 119 -12.23 11.14 10.69
N SER A 120 -11.00 10.82 11.14
CA SER A 120 -10.09 10.00 10.34
C SER A 120 -10.64 8.60 10.09
N LEU A 121 -11.25 7.97 11.09
CA LEU A 121 -11.90 6.66 10.93
C LEU A 121 -13.02 6.71 9.88
N VAL A 122 -13.89 7.72 9.93
CA VAL A 122 -14.98 7.88 8.95
C VAL A 122 -14.42 8.11 7.54
N ALA A 123 -13.38 8.93 7.40
CA ALA A 123 -12.74 9.17 6.11
C ALA A 123 -12.13 7.88 5.53
N GLU A 124 -11.40 7.10 6.34
CA GLU A 124 -10.81 5.82 5.93
C GLU A 124 -11.87 4.80 5.50
N ILE A 125 -13.02 4.74 6.20
CA ILE A 125 -14.15 3.87 5.81
C ILE A 125 -14.71 4.28 4.45
N ILE A 126 -14.98 5.58 4.24
CA ILE A 126 -15.56 6.08 2.98
C ILE A 126 -14.60 5.84 1.82
N ILE A 127 -13.31 6.14 1.99
CA ILE A 127 -12.31 6.00 0.93
C ILE A 127 -12.05 4.51 0.63
N SER A 128 -11.96 3.65 1.66
CA SER A 128 -11.78 2.21 1.46
C SER A 128 -12.98 1.55 0.77
N PHE A 129 -14.20 2.08 0.95
CA PHE A 129 -15.38 1.60 0.25
C PHE A 129 -15.39 1.91 -1.25
N LEU A 130 -14.73 3.00 -1.67
CA LEU A 130 -14.65 3.42 -3.07
C LEU A 130 -13.57 2.68 -3.89
N LEU A 131 -12.75 1.88 -3.22
CA LEU A 131 -11.55 1.22 -3.76
C LEU A 131 -11.89 -0.21 -4.25
#